data_AF-A0A0D7PZR0-F1
#
_entry.id   AF-A0A0D7PZR0-F1
#
_cell.length_a   1.000
_cell.length_b   1.000
_cell.length_c   1.000
_cell.angle_alpha   90.00
_cell.angle_beta   90.00
_cell.angle_gamma   90.00
#
_symmetry.space_group_name_H-M   'P 1'
#
loop_
_entity.id
_entity.type
_entity.pdbx_description
1 polymer ?
#
loop_
_entity_poly.entity_id
_entity_poly.type
_entity_poly.pdbx_seq_one_letter_code
_entity_poly.pdbx_strand_id
1 'polypeptide(L)' 'MTGPTEQEIRTRAYELWKDAGEPPGKMDVLWYQAEKELLARKAGNGEAPPAVNGHHKAATFQ' A
#
# COMPACT_ATOMS: atom_id res chain seq x y z
N MET A 1 -1.38 0.11 -15.97
CA MET A 1 -0.95 0.39 -14.58
C MET A 1 -0.08 -0.78 -14.15
N THR A 2 1.24 -0.60 -14.12
CA THR A 2 2.17 -1.69 -13.78
C THR A 2 2.29 -1.77 -12.26
N GLY A 3 1.77 -2.86 -11.67
CA GLY A 3 1.92 -3.12 -10.24
C GLY A 3 3.38 -3.32 -9.81
N PRO A 4 3.64 -3.51 -8.51
CA PRO A 4 4.96 -3.94 -8.05
C PRO A 4 5.35 -5.28 -8.68
N THR A 5 6.64 -5.42 -8.99
CA THR A 5 7.16 -6.68 -9.54
C THR A 5 7.28 -7.73 -8.45
N GLU A 6 7.22 -9.01 -8.80
CA GLU A 6 7.43 -10.12 -7.85
C GLU A 6 8.75 -10.01 -7.08
N GLN A 7 9.80 -9.48 -7.73
CA GLN A 7 11.08 -9.25 -7.07
C GLN A 7 10.98 -8.20 -5.97
N GLU A 8 10.28 -7.08 -6.21
CA GLU A 8 10.04 -6.05 -5.18
C GLU A 8 9.23 -6.64 -4.02
N ILE A 9 8.17 -7.40 -4.33
CA ILE A 9 7.30 -8.02 -3.32
C ILE A 9 8.10 -9.03 -2.48
N ARG A 10 8.90 -9.88 -3.12
CA ARG A 10 9.74 -10.87 -2.44
C ARG A 10 10.75 -10.21 -1.51
N THR A 11 11.45 -9.18 -1.97
CA THR A 11 12.42 -8.45 -1.13
C THR A 11 11.71 -7.87 0.09
N ARG A 12 10.57 -7.20 -0.11
CA ARG A 12 9.82 -6.58 0.98
C ARG A 12 9.22 -7.61 1.94
N ALA A 13 8.69 -8.72 1.44
CA ALA A 13 8.18 -9.82 2.25
C ALA A 13 9.28 -10.45 3.11
N TYR A 14 10.48 -10.62 2.56
CA TYR A 14 11.63 -11.14 3.28
C TYR A 14 12.11 -10.19 4.40
N GLU A 15 12.08 -8.88 4.16
CA GLU A 15 12.35 -7.88 5.20
C GLU A 15 11.34 -7.98 6.35
N LEU A 16 10.04 -8.00 6.01
CA LEU A 16 8.98 -8.16 7.00
C LEU A 16 9.09 -9.48 7.77
N TRP A 17 9.54 -10.56 7.11
CA TRP A 17 9.76 -11.85 7.74
C TRP A 17 10.90 -11.82 8.74
N LYS A 18 12.02 -11.20 8.39
CA LYS A 18 13.15 -11.02 9.31
C LYS A 18 12.79 -10.11 10.49
N ASP A 19 12.08 -9.01 10.23
CA ASP A 19 11.64 -8.07 11.28
C ASP A 19 10.68 -8.75 12.28
N ALA A 20 9.79 -9.62 11.77
CA ALA A 20 8.88 -10.41 12.59
C ALA A 20 9.53 -11.56 13.37
N GLY A 21 10.85 -11.76 13.26
CA GLY A 21 11.58 -12.85 13.92
C GLY A 21 11.43 -14.21 13.24
N GLU A 22 11.30 -14.21 11.91
CA GLU A 22 11.30 -15.40 11.06
C GLU A 22 10.19 -16.43 11.38
N PRO A 23 8.93 -16.01 11.59
CA PRO A 23 7.86 -16.93 11.96
C PRO A 23 7.55 -17.93 10.84
N PRO A 24 7.44 -19.24 11.15
CA PRO A 24 7.05 -20.24 10.18
C PRO A 24 5.59 -20.06 9.77
N GLY A 25 5.28 -20.30 8.48
CA GLY A 25 3.91 -20.30 7.97
C GLY A 25 3.24 -18.93 7.82
N LYS A 26 3.96 -17.82 8.02
CA LYS A 26 3.44 -16.45 7.78
C LYS A 26 3.90 -15.83 6.46
N MET A 27 4.66 -16.56 5.64
CA MET A 27 5.26 -16.02 4.42
C MET A 27 4.21 -15.50 3.45
N ASP A 28 3.10 -16.20 3.26
CA ASP A 28 1.98 -15.76 2.40
C ASP A 28 1.39 -14.43 2.88
N VAL A 29 1.15 -14.32 4.20
CA VAL A 29 0.59 -13.11 4.82
C VAL A 29 1.53 -11.91 4.65
N LEU A 30 2.83 -12.15 4.78
CA LEU A 30 3.87 -11.14 4.60
C LEU A 30 4.03 -10.75 3.13
N TRP A 31 3.82 -11.69 2.20
CA TRP A 31 3.80 -11.44 0.76
C TRP A 31 2.67 -10.49 0.38
N TYR A 32 1.43 -10.77 0.83
CA TYR A 32 0.30 -9.87 0.58
C TYR A 32 0.47 -8.49 1.23
N GLN A 33 1.10 -8.43 2.42
CA GLN A 33 1.43 -7.15 3.05
C GLN A 33 2.46 -6.36 2.24
N ALA A 34 3.53 -7.01 1.80
CA ALA A 34 4.56 -6.41 0.96
C ALA A 34 3.98 -5.85 -0.35
N GLU A 35 3.13 -6.62 -1.03
CA GLU A 35 2.45 -6.16 -2.25
C GLU A 35 1.61 -4.91 -1.99
N LYS A 36 0.80 -4.90 -0.92
CA LYS A 36 -0.03 -3.74 -0.55
C LYS A 36 0.81 -2.51 -0.20
N GLU A 37 1.89 -2.65 0.55
CA GLU A 37 2.79 -1.53 0.88
C GLU A 37 3.42 -0.95 -0.39
N LEU A 38 3.91 -1.79 -1.29
CA LEU A 38 4.54 -1.36 -2.54
C LEU A 38 3.52 -0.72 -3.48
N LEU A 39 2.31 -1.27 -3.56
CA LEU A 39 1.21 -0.70 -4.33
C LEU A 39 0.81 0.67 -3.78
N ALA A 40 0.67 0.81 -2.46
CA ALA A 40 0.36 2.08 -1.80
C ALA A 40 1.46 3.12 -1.99
N ARG A 41 2.73 2.71 -1.92
CA ARG A 41 3.88 3.59 -2.20
C ARG A 41 3.86 4.11 -3.64
N LYS A 42 3.58 3.24 -4.61
CA LYS A 42 3.50 3.62 -6.02
C LYS A 42 2.29 4.50 -6.29
N ALA A 43 1.15 4.21 -5.66
CA ALA A 43 -0.03 5.05 -5.70
C ALA A 43 0.25 6.45 -5.12
N GLY A 44 0.87 6.54 -3.94
CA GLY A 44 1.22 7.81 -3.31
C GLY A 44 2.31 8.63 -4.02
N ASN A 45 3.11 8.01 -4.90
CA ASN A 45 4.04 8.72 -5.77
C ASN A 45 3.40 9.19 -7.09
N GLY A 46 2.17 8.76 -7.41
CA GLY A 46 1.45 9.11 -8.64
C GLY A 46 0.13 9.86 -8.43
N GLU A 47 -0.54 9.72 -7.28
CA GLU A 47 -1.78 10.42 -6.98
C GLU A 47 -2.08 10.29 -5.47
N ALA A 48 -2.18 11.43 -4.79
CA ALA A 48 -2.89 11.47 -3.53
C ALA A 48 -4.29 10.86 -3.73
N PRO A 49 -4.81 10.04 -2.80
CA PRO A 49 -6.20 9.60 -2.90
C PRO A 49 -7.09 10.85 -3.02
N PRO A 50 -8.14 10.87 -3.87
CA PRO A 50 -9.08 11.96 -3.83
C PRO A 50 -9.63 11.96 -2.42
N ALA A 51 -9.34 13.02 -1.68
CA ALA A 51 -9.88 13.22 -0.36
C ALA A 51 -11.39 13.02 -0.48
N VAL A 52 -11.87 11.90 0.05
CA VAL A 52 -13.26 11.77 0.44
C VAL A 52 -13.45 12.74 1.58
N ASN A 53 -13.67 14.00 1.23
CA ASN A 53 -14.16 14.99 2.17
C ASN A 53 -15.38 15.63 1.54
N GLY A 54 -16.53 15.05 1.88
CA GLY A 54 -17.80 15.71 1.67
C GLY A 54 -17.83 17.00 2.46
N HIS A 55 -17.61 18.13 1.78
CA HIS A 55 -18.06 19.42 2.26
C HIS A 55 -19.38 19.76 1.54
N HIS A 56 -20.44 19.45 2.28
CA HIS A 56 -21.74 20.11 2.31
C HIS A 56 -21.81 21.40 1.50
N LYS A 57 -22.80 21.48 0.60
CA LYS A 57 -23.21 22.72 -0.07
C LYS A 57 -23.54 23.78 0.98
N ALA A 58 -22.93 24.95 0.88
CA ALA A 58 -23.57 26.20 1.28
C ALA A 58 -23.40 27.18 0.11
N ALA A 59 -24.51 27.45 -0.57
CA ALA A 59 -24.61 28.42 -1.64
C ALA A 59 -24.39 29.82 -1.05
N THR A 60 -23.35 30.52 -1.53
CA THR A 60 -23.28 31.97 -1.43
C THR A 60 -23.95 32.55 -2.68
N PHE A 61 -25.16 33.05 -2.51
CA PHE A 61 -25.84 33.92 -3.47
C PHE A 61 -25.21 35.32 -3.37
N GLN A 62 -24.94 35.97 -4.50
CA GLN A 62 -24.57 37.40 -4.60
C GLN A 62 -25.76 38.18 -5.17
#